data_AF-A0A1C5VKM2-F1
#
_entry.id   AF-A0A1C5VKM2-F1
#
_cell.length_a   1.000
_cell.length_b   1.000
_cell.length_c   1.000
_cell.angle_alpha   90.00
_cell.angle_beta   90.00
_cell.angle_gamma   90.00
#
_symmetry.space_group_name_H-M   'P 1'
#
loop_
_entity.id
_entity.type
_entity.pdbx_description
1 polymer ?
#
loop_
_entity_poly.entity_id
_entity_poly.type
_entity_poly.pdbx_seq_one_letter_code
_entity_poly.pdbx_strand_id
1 'polypeptide(L)'
;MPHYDYDKDYPFAAFITNLGKYNEGALVGEWVKFPTTAEELKKVFERIGIGSKDEFGQTYEEWFITDYDCYVDGLYDLLGEYANLDELNYLASKLDDMSQDEYERFQAAMEIGDHTGSIQELINLTENLDCYDVYPDIHDHDDLGRYYIEELDAMQVPEHLRNYIDYEAYGRDIALEESGQFTDLGYVRDTGNRFDEVYDGHRESIPWEYRVTVTQEEQEFLDESAKSDMATDLAYDMDEFFRQNDPQYAAEHPEEHAAKEEIYENLMAGRISALDEKLAALGQSQEDYLPSEIEKFKDATSYEECLDVDPQAIREVIENPDQSHVDEMLAFAEQANREYEAELYGQQAAPEKLTVIVVEPMKEPYVKEIAPGLHALQAEVGGDIAASYPFNDPVGLVLNDEGKLIGLDLNRSLRDEHGEIYDIVAGTFLVVGLGTESFASLPPDMIQKYTEQFKRPELFASINGQIVSVPVEPENPLRTAEMTLEDDYGMIDGIINNGRRGEELEKAQAEARRTTPEKKPSIRERLEDAKRECGSRKDPAKPAPQKKPPELGDL
;
A
#
# COMPACT_ATOMS: atom_id res chain seq x y z
N MET A 1 8.22 -12.85 -45.18
CA MET A 1 8.11 -12.01 -43.99
C MET A 1 7.14 -10.86 -44.25
N PRO A 2 6.05 -10.75 -43.49
CA PRO A 2 5.39 -9.46 -43.34
C PRO A 2 6.42 -8.46 -42.80
N HIS A 3 6.49 -7.27 -43.40
CA HIS A 3 7.24 -6.15 -42.84
C HIS A 3 6.47 -5.68 -41.61
N TYR A 4 6.95 -6.02 -40.41
CA TYR A 4 6.48 -5.39 -39.19
C TYR A 4 7.08 -3.98 -39.16
N ASP A 5 6.20 -2.99 -39.18
CA ASP A 5 6.60 -1.59 -39.16
C ASP A 5 7.00 -1.23 -37.72
N TYR A 6 8.28 -1.47 -37.39
CA TYR A 6 8.92 -1.04 -36.14
C TYR A 6 8.95 0.48 -35.97
N ASP A 7 8.56 1.23 -36.99
CA ASP A 7 8.61 2.68 -37.06
C ASP A 7 7.36 3.30 -36.42
N LYS A 8 7.10 2.96 -35.15
CA LYS A 8 6.03 3.56 -34.37
C LYS A 8 6.59 4.19 -33.12
N ASP A 9 6.14 5.41 -32.83
CA ASP A 9 6.65 6.23 -31.72
C ASP A 9 6.39 5.63 -30.31
N TYR A 10 5.81 4.43 -30.20
CA TYR A 10 5.42 3.77 -28.94
C TYR A 10 5.04 2.29 -29.17
N PRO A 11 5.33 1.36 -28.22
CA PRO A 11 4.89 -0.04 -28.30
C PRO A 11 3.37 -0.25 -28.25
N PHE A 12 2.68 0.45 -27.35
CA PHE A 12 1.22 0.41 -27.23
C PHE A 12 0.65 1.65 -26.53
N ALA A 13 -0.64 1.89 -26.72
CA ALA A 13 -1.39 2.91 -26.01
C ALA A 13 -2.59 2.30 -25.29
N ALA A 14 -3.04 2.93 -24.21
CA ALA A 14 -4.22 2.54 -23.46
C ALA A 14 -5.21 3.71 -23.35
N PHE A 15 -6.49 3.43 -23.46
CA PHE A 15 -7.54 4.41 -23.20
C PHE A 15 -7.93 4.37 -21.73
N ILE A 16 -7.43 5.34 -20.97
CA ILE A 16 -7.64 5.43 -19.52
C ILE A 16 -8.93 6.21 -19.25
N THR A 17 -9.86 5.58 -18.53
CA THR A 17 -11.19 6.12 -18.24
C THR A 17 -11.38 6.36 -16.75
N ASN A 18 -11.99 7.49 -16.41
CA ASN A 18 -12.38 7.81 -15.03
C ASN A 18 -13.59 6.97 -14.62
N LEU A 19 -13.42 6.11 -13.61
CA LEU A 19 -14.44 5.17 -13.16
C LEU A 19 -15.63 5.87 -12.50
N GLY A 20 -15.38 6.90 -11.67
CA GLY A 20 -16.44 7.64 -10.99
C GLY A 20 -17.35 8.37 -11.96
N LYS A 21 -16.78 9.08 -12.94
CA LYS A 21 -17.57 9.74 -14.00
C LYS A 21 -18.32 8.74 -14.88
N TYR A 22 -17.72 7.58 -15.14
CA TYR A 22 -18.38 6.51 -15.86
C TYR A 22 -19.62 6.00 -15.10
N ASN A 23 -19.52 5.83 -13.78
CA ASN A 23 -20.65 5.44 -12.91
C ASN A 23 -21.76 6.51 -12.88
N GLU A 24 -21.43 7.77 -13.12
CA GLU A 24 -22.39 8.87 -13.29
C GLU A 24 -23.01 8.94 -14.71
N GLY A 25 -22.61 8.02 -15.60
CA GLY A 25 -23.11 7.93 -16.97
C GLY A 25 -22.33 8.78 -17.98
N ALA A 26 -21.14 9.28 -17.62
CA ALA A 26 -20.26 10.04 -18.49
C ALA A 26 -18.96 9.25 -18.80
N LEU A 27 -18.78 8.82 -20.05
CA LEU A 27 -17.53 8.22 -20.50
C LEU A 27 -16.48 9.32 -20.71
N VAL A 28 -15.63 9.52 -19.70
CA VAL A 28 -14.53 10.50 -19.73
C VAL A 28 -13.21 9.75 -19.61
N GLY A 29 -12.42 9.79 -20.68
CA GLY A 29 -11.11 9.13 -20.75
C GLY A 29 -10.24 9.70 -21.85
N GLU A 30 -8.97 9.31 -21.87
CA GLU A 30 -7.98 9.78 -22.83
C GLU A 30 -6.99 8.65 -23.21
N TRP A 31 -6.51 8.69 -24.44
CA TRP A 31 -5.44 7.78 -24.91
C TRP A 31 -4.10 8.21 -24.33
N VAL A 32 -3.42 7.28 -23.68
CA VAL A 32 -2.05 7.44 -23.18
C VAL A 32 -1.14 6.47 -23.93
N LYS A 33 -0.08 6.99 -24.52
CA LYS A 33 0.96 6.20 -25.18
C LYS A 33 2.00 5.81 -24.14
N PHE A 34 2.46 4.57 -24.16
CA PHE A 34 3.53 4.09 -23.29
C PHE A 34 4.78 3.78 -24.12
N PRO A 35 5.99 4.01 -23.60
CA PRO A 35 6.28 4.57 -22.26
C PRO A 35 5.89 6.05 -22.14
N THR A 36 5.55 6.50 -20.93
CA THR A 36 5.14 7.86 -20.57
C THR A 36 5.85 8.31 -19.29
N THR A 37 5.82 9.61 -19.01
CA THR A 37 6.29 10.16 -17.73
C THR A 37 5.17 10.34 -16.71
N ALA A 38 5.53 10.37 -15.42
CA ALA A 38 4.59 10.68 -14.33
C ALA A 38 3.93 12.06 -14.51
N GLU A 39 4.69 13.05 -14.99
CA GLU A 39 4.15 14.39 -15.27
C GLU A 39 3.09 14.38 -16.37
N GLU A 40 3.32 13.64 -17.46
CA GLU A 40 2.37 13.52 -18.56
C GLU A 40 1.11 12.78 -18.12
N LEU A 41 1.26 11.69 -17.37
CA LEU A 41 0.14 10.93 -16.84
C LEU A 41 -0.68 11.77 -15.84
N LYS A 42 -0.02 12.54 -14.98
CA LYS A 42 -0.69 13.49 -14.07
C LYS A 42 -1.52 14.52 -14.85
N LYS A 43 -0.98 15.09 -15.93
CA LYS A 43 -1.73 16.02 -16.78
C LYS A 43 -2.92 15.32 -17.47
N VAL A 44 -2.80 14.05 -17.83
CA VAL A 44 -3.94 13.25 -18.34
C VAL A 44 -5.00 13.10 -17.26
N PHE A 45 -4.61 12.68 -16.06
CA PHE A 45 -5.49 12.53 -14.90
C PHE A 45 -6.27 13.82 -14.61
N GLU A 46 -5.61 14.97 -14.59
CA GLU A 46 -6.25 16.27 -14.45
C GLU A 46 -7.29 16.55 -15.55
N ARG A 47 -6.99 16.23 -16.81
CA ARG A 47 -7.90 16.43 -17.95
C ARG A 47 -9.14 15.53 -17.89
N ILE A 48 -8.96 14.27 -17.49
CA ILE A 48 -10.09 13.33 -17.34
C ILE A 48 -10.82 13.53 -16.00
N GLY A 49 -10.25 14.32 -15.08
CA GLY A 49 -10.81 14.74 -13.80
C GLY A 49 -10.53 13.78 -12.65
N ILE A 50 -9.52 12.92 -12.76
CA ILE A 50 -8.95 12.22 -11.61
C ILE A 50 -8.22 13.26 -10.73
N GLY A 51 -8.40 13.18 -9.41
CA GLY A 51 -7.96 14.19 -8.43
C GLY A 51 -8.91 15.38 -8.27
N SER A 52 -9.96 15.50 -9.10
CA SER A 52 -10.99 16.53 -8.94
C SER A 52 -12.16 16.05 -8.06
N LYS A 53 -12.91 16.98 -7.47
CA LYS A 53 -14.06 16.68 -6.60
C LYS A 53 -15.38 16.64 -7.38
N ASP A 54 -16.24 15.70 -7.02
CA ASP A 54 -17.62 15.59 -7.51
C ASP A 54 -18.57 16.63 -6.88
N GLU A 55 -19.85 16.58 -7.23
CA GLU A 55 -20.89 17.46 -6.66
C GLU A 55 -21.09 17.30 -5.14
N PHE A 56 -20.60 16.22 -4.56
CA PHE A 56 -20.69 15.88 -3.13
C PHE A 56 -19.37 16.14 -2.37
N GLY A 57 -18.32 16.62 -3.06
CA GLY A 57 -17.02 16.91 -2.49
C GLY A 57 -16.07 15.71 -2.38
N GLN A 58 -16.43 14.55 -2.96
CA GLN A 58 -15.58 13.35 -3.02
C GLN A 58 -14.60 13.43 -4.19
N THR A 59 -13.36 13.04 -3.98
CA THR A 59 -12.32 13.06 -5.02
C THR A 59 -12.45 11.84 -5.94
N TYR A 60 -12.38 12.04 -7.25
CA TYR A 60 -12.27 10.93 -8.20
C TYR A 60 -10.84 10.36 -8.18
N GLU A 61 -10.66 9.17 -7.60
CA GLU A 61 -9.33 8.54 -7.48
C GLU A 61 -9.20 7.28 -8.32
N GLU A 62 -10.31 6.73 -8.82
CA GLU A 62 -10.33 5.44 -9.51
C GLU A 62 -10.43 5.57 -11.04
N TRP A 63 -9.65 4.76 -11.73
CA TRP A 63 -9.65 4.63 -13.18
C TRP A 63 -9.61 3.16 -13.60
N PHE A 64 -9.94 2.92 -14.86
CA PHE A 64 -9.76 1.62 -15.52
C PHE A 64 -9.40 1.84 -16.99
N ILE A 65 -8.90 0.80 -17.63
CA ILE A 65 -8.54 0.83 -19.05
C ILE A 65 -9.70 0.24 -19.85
N THR A 66 -10.20 1.03 -20.79
CA THR A 66 -11.34 0.62 -21.62
C THR A 66 -10.92 -0.08 -22.89
N ASP A 67 -9.76 0.30 -23.43
CA ASP A 67 -9.28 -0.24 -24.70
C ASP A 67 -7.76 -0.07 -24.81
N TYR A 68 -7.16 -0.86 -25.69
CA TYR A 68 -5.73 -0.80 -26.02
C TYR A 68 -5.52 -0.65 -27.52
N ASP A 69 -4.45 0.05 -27.89
CA ASP A 69 -3.93 0.10 -29.26
C ASP A 69 -2.52 -0.47 -29.21
N CYS A 70 -2.41 -1.77 -29.46
CA CYS A 70 -1.16 -2.51 -29.39
C CYS A 70 -0.60 -2.72 -30.80
N TYR A 71 0.70 -2.49 -30.95
CA TYR A 71 1.40 -2.79 -32.19
C TYR A 71 2.20 -4.08 -32.13
N VAL A 72 2.35 -4.64 -30.93
CA VAL A 72 2.80 -6.01 -30.68
C VAL A 72 1.64 -6.96 -30.93
N ASP A 73 1.84 -7.96 -31.78
CA ASP A 73 0.77 -8.87 -32.17
C ASP A 73 0.42 -9.82 -31.02
N GLY A 74 -0.87 -10.07 -30.80
CA GLY A 74 -1.36 -10.85 -29.67
C GLY A 74 -1.30 -10.16 -28.29
N LEU A 75 -0.60 -9.03 -28.13
CA LEU A 75 -0.47 -8.35 -26.84
C LEU A 75 -1.82 -7.83 -26.31
N TYR A 76 -2.70 -7.35 -27.19
CA TYR A 76 -4.03 -6.83 -26.83
C TYR A 76 -4.82 -7.81 -25.96
N ASP A 77 -4.79 -9.10 -26.30
CA ASP A 77 -5.56 -10.14 -25.62
C ASP A 77 -5.00 -10.52 -24.24
N LEU A 78 -3.78 -10.07 -23.92
CA LEU A 78 -3.08 -10.35 -22.66
C LEU A 78 -3.20 -9.21 -21.65
N LEU A 79 -3.65 -8.02 -22.07
CA LEU A 79 -3.77 -6.85 -21.21
C LEU A 79 -5.20 -6.71 -20.67
N GLY A 80 -5.32 -6.51 -19.35
CA GLY A 80 -6.61 -6.46 -18.65
C GLY A 80 -7.08 -5.04 -18.31
N GLU A 81 -8.40 -4.85 -18.14
CA GLU A 81 -9.03 -3.56 -17.82
C GLU A 81 -8.52 -2.89 -16.54
N TYR A 82 -7.95 -3.66 -15.61
CA TYR A 82 -7.41 -3.19 -14.32
C TYR A 82 -5.88 -3.34 -14.25
N ALA A 83 -5.20 -3.39 -15.40
CA ALA A 83 -3.75 -3.44 -15.45
C ALA A 83 -3.13 -2.24 -14.71
N ASN A 84 -2.04 -2.50 -13.98
CA ASN A 84 -1.31 -1.46 -13.28
C ASN A 84 -0.55 -0.58 -14.28
N LEU A 85 -0.71 0.75 -14.18
CA LEU A 85 -0.11 1.69 -15.14
C LEU A 85 1.42 1.74 -15.04
N ASP A 86 2.00 1.49 -13.86
CA ASP A 86 3.45 1.42 -13.69
C ASP A 86 4.01 0.14 -14.33
N GLU A 87 3.32 -0.99 -14.18
CA GLU A 87 3.70 -2.25 -14.85
C GLU A 87 3.58 -2.11 -16.38
N LEU A 88 2.51 -1.49 -16.87
CA LEU A 88 2.38 -1.19 -18.30
C LEU A 88 3.50 -0.28 -18.79
N ASN A 89 3.84 0.76 -18.02
CA ASN A 89 4.92 1.66 -18.39
C ASN A 89 6.27 0.96 -18.40
N TYR A 90 6.52 0.07 -17.43
CA TYR A 90 7.75 -0.71 -17.34
C TYR A 90 7.86 -1.75 -18.46
N LEU A 91 6.77 -2.46 -18.79
CA LEU A 91 6.73 -3.35 -19.94
C LEU A 91 7.00 -2.57 -21.23
N ALA A 92 6.34 -1.42 -21.42
CA ALA A 92 6.53 -0.61 -22.61
C ALA A 92 7.96 -0.09 -22.74
N SER A 93 8.61 0.35 -21.65
CA SER A 93 10.01 0.77 -21.73
C SER A 93 10.93 -0.37 -22.14
N LYS A 94 10.68 -1.59 -21.64
CA LYS A 94 11.44 -2.78 -22.06
C LYS A 94 11.26 -3.08 -23.54
N LEU A 95 10.03 -2.99 -24.05
CA LEU A 95 9.73 -3.22 -25.46
C LEU A 95 10.32 -2.14 -26.38
N ASP A 96 10.34 -0.88 -25.93
CA ASP A 96 10.89 0.27 -26.67
C ASP A 96 12.42 0.18 -26.80
N ASP A 97 13.09 -0.35 -25.77
CA ASP A 97 14.55 -0.53 -25.74
C ASP A 97 15.05 -1.78 -26.51
N MET A 98 14.15 -2.66 -26.98
CA MET A 98 14.53 -3.89 -27.68
C MET A 98 15.13 -3.63 -29.05
N SER A 99 16.18 -4.40 -29.39
CA SER A 99 16.63 -4.54 -30.77
C SER A 99 15.64 -5.37 -31.60
N GLN A 100 15.79 -5.29 -32.93
CA GLN A 100 14.99 -6.08 -33.87
C GLN A 100 15.01 -7.59 -33.56
N ASP A 101 16.22 -8.12 -33.29
CA ASP A 101 16.43 -9.54 -33.03
C ASP A 101 15.78 -9.97 -31.70
N GLU A 102 15.79 -9.09 -30.69
CA GLU A 102 15.17 -9.34 -29.38
C GLU A 102 13.65 -9.35 -29.49
N TYR A 103 13.06 -8.38 -30.17
CA TYR A 103 11.61 -8.36 -30.33
C TYR A 103 11.11 -9.51 -31.21
N GLU A 104 11.85 -9.95 -32.23
CA GLU A 104 11.48 -11.16 -32.99
C GLU A 104 11.44 -12.40 -32.08
N ARG A 105 12.37 -12.52 -31.12
CA ARG A 105 12.32 -13.60 -30.11
C ARG A 105 11.17 -13.43 -29.14
N PHE A 106 10.92 -12.21 -28.68
CA PHE A 106 9.81 -11.90 -27.79
C PHE A 106 8.46 -12.24 -28.43
N GLN A 107 8.23 -11.80 -29.67
CA GLN A 107 7.01 -12.08 -30.42
C GLN A 107 6.85 -13.58 -30.68
N ALA A 108 7.93 -14.29 -30.99
CA ALA A 108 7.91 -15.73 -31.17
C ALA A 108 7.58 -16.48 -29.86
N ALA A 109 8.13 -16.04 -28.73
CA ALA A 109 7.83 -16.56 -27.41
C ALA A 109 6.37 -16.25 -26.98
N MET A 110 5.84 -15.09 -27.39
CA MET A 110 4.43 -14.76 -27.18
C MET A 110 3.50 -15.67 -27.95
N GLU A 111 3.82 -16.00 -29.21
CA GLU A 111 2.97 -16.84 -30.05
C GLU A 111 2.88 -18.28 -29.54
N ILE A 112 3.98 -18.83 -28.99
CA ILE A 112 3.95 -20.14 -28.32
C ILE A 112 3.17 -20.12 -26.99
N GLY A 113 2.88 -18.93 -26.45
CA GLY A 113 2.12 -18.73 -25.22
C GLY A 113 2.88 -19.07 -23.94
N ASP A 114 4.22 -19.13 -23.99
CA ASP A 114 5.05 -19.46 -22.85
C ASP A 114 5.33 -18.20 -22.02
N HIS A 115 5.04 -18.23 -20.72
CA HIS A 115 5.19 -17.08 -19.81
C HIS A 115 4.47 -15.80 -20.28
N THR A 116 3.19 -15.92 -20.66
CA THR A 116 2.36 -14.80 -21.18
C THR A 116 1.07 -14.55 -20.38
N GLY A 117 0.87 -15.23 -19.24
CA GLY A 117 -0.39 -15.22 -18.50
C GLY A 117 -0.68 -13.95 -17.72
N SER A 118 0.29 -13.05 -17.57
CA SER A 118 0.15 -11.77 -16.87
C SER A 118 1.20 -10.76 -17.33
N ILE A 119 1.01 -9.47 -16.99
CA ILE A 119 2.00 -8.43 -17.27
C ILE A 119 3.32 -8.73 -16.56
N GLN A 120 3.28 -9.29 -15.34
CA GLN A 120 4.47 -9.76 -14.64
C GLN A 120 5.23 -10.81 -15.46
N GLU A 121 4.55 -11.82 -16.02
CA GLU A 121 5.19 -12.83 -16.85
C GLU A 121 5.76 -12.22 -18.13
N LEU A 122 5.05 -11.30 -18.77
CA LEU A 122 5.53 -10.57 -19.96
C LEU A 122 6.79 -9.74 -19.67
N ILE A 123 6.84 -9.03 -18.54
CA ILE A 123 8.03 -8.29 -18.10
C ILE A 123 9.19 -9.26 -17.91
N ASN A 124 8.97 -10.39 -17.24
CA ASN A 124 10.02 -11.40 -17.07
C ASN A 124 10.46 -12.00 -18.41
N LEU A 125 9.53 -12.21 -19.34
CA LEU A 125 9.85 -12.72 -20.67
C LEU A 125 10.81 -11.76 -21.41
N THR A 126 10.67 -10.44 -21.24
CA THR A 126 11.60 -9.46 -21.82
C THR A 126 13.05 -9.63 -21.33
N GLU A 127 13.25 -10.19 -20.14
CA GLU A 127 14.57 -10.43 -19.54
C GLU A 127 15.14 -11.83 -19.83
N ASN A 128 14.33 -12.72 -20.41
CA ASN A 128 14.66 -14.15 -20.59
C ASN A 128 14.64 -14.58 -22.06
N LEU A 129 14.88 -13.66 -22.98
CA LEU A 129 14.86 -13.95 -24.43
C LEU A 129 15.95 -14.93 -24.88
N ASP A 130 16.97 -15.18 -24.05
CA ASP A 130 18.00 -16.21 -24.28
C ASP A 130 17.49 -17.64 -24.01
N CYS A 131 16.30 -17.79 -23.42
CA CYS A 131 15.61 -19.08 -23.30
C CYS A 131 15.05 -19.57 -24.64
N TYR A 132 15.02 -18.71 -25.67
CA TYR A 132 14.42 -19.02 -26.97
C TYR A 132 15.42 -18.81 -28.11
N ASP A 133 15.60 -19.86 -28.92
CA ASP A 133 16.26 -19.76 -30.22
C ASP A 133 15.22 -19.77 -31.33
N VAL A 134 15.26 -18.75 -32.20
CA VAL A 134 14.36 -18.60 -33.34
C VAL A 134 15.13 -18.85 -34.64
N TYR A 135 14.56 -19.67 -35.51
CA TYR A 135 15.07 -20.01 -36.84
C TYR A 135 14.07 -19.53 -37.91
N PRO A 136 14.22 -18.29 -38.41
CA PRO A 136 13.18 -17.64 -39.23
C PRO A 136 12.93 -18.30 -40.59
N ASP A 137 13.93 -19.00 -41.14
CA ASP A 137 13.85 -19.64 -42.46
C ASP A 137 13.26 -21.06 -42.41
N ILE A 138 12.87 -21.55 -41.23
CA ILE A 138 12.35 -22.90 -41.03
C ILE A 138 10.84 -22.83 -40.79
N HIS A 139 10.03 -23.30 -41.74
CA HIS A 139 8.57 -23.18 -41.66
C HIS A 139 7.83 -24.52 -41.55
N ASP A 140 8.52 -25.63 -41.80
CA ASP A 140 7.96 -26.97 -41.61
C ASP A 140 9.03 -28.00 -41.20
N HIS A 141 8.58 -29.24 -40.96
CA HIS A 141 9.45 -30.32 -40.55
C HIS A 141 10.44 -30.76 -41.65
N ASP A 142 10.14 -30.57 -42.94
CA ASP A 142 11.10 -30.87 -44.01
C ASP A 142 12.25 -29.87 -43.99
N ASP A 143 11.93 -28.57 -43.85
CA ASP A 143 12.92 -27.50 -43.69
C ASP A 143 13.83 -27.76 -42.47
N LEU A 144 13.24 -28.10 -41.32
CA LEU A 144 13.98 -28.40 -40.09
C LEU A 144 14.90 -29.60 -40.27
N GLY A 145 14.38 -30.69 -40.87
CA GLY A 145 15.17 -31.89 -41.14
C GLY A 145 16.35 -31.62 -42.08
N ARG A 146 16.15 -30.78 -43.11
CA ARG A 146 17.22 -30.34 -44.01
C ARG A 146 18.24 -29.49 -43.30
N TYR A 147 17.80 -28.52 -42.50
CA TYR A 147 18.68 -27.64 -41.74
C TYR A 147 19.65 -28.44 -40.85
N TYR A 148 19.15 -29.41 -40.10
CA TYR A 148 19.99 -30.23 -39.22
C TYR A 148 21.00 -31.11 -39.98
N ILE A 149 20.60 -31.70 -41.11
CA ILE A 149 21.48 -32.59 -41.88
C ILE A 149 22.48 -31.82 -42.74
N GLU A 150 22.03 -30.76 -43.40
CA GLU A 150 22.79 -30.08 -44.46
C GLU A 150 23.57 -28.86 -43.95
N GLU A 151 23.01 -28.10 -43.00
CA GLU A 151 23.65 -26.88 -42.47
C GLU A 151 24.37 -27.13 -41.14
N LEU A 152 23.76 -27.86 -40.20
CA LEU A 152 24.41 -28.23 -38.93
C LEU A 152 25.27 -29.49 -39.03
N ASP A 153 25.22 -30.19 -40.16
CA ASP A 153 26.03 -31.38 -40.46
C ASP A 153 25.86 -32.49 -39.40
N ALA A 154 24.68 -32.57 -38.76
CA ALA A 154 24.35 -33.51 -37.69
C ALA A 154 24.54 -34.98 -38.10
N MET A 155 24.46 -35.26 -39.41
CA MET A 155 24.78 -36.54 -40.00
C MET A 155 25.44 -36.39 -41.37
N GLN A 156 26.56 -37.09 -41.57
CA GLN A 156 27.23 -37.14 -42.86
C GLN A 156 26.48 -38.05 -43.84
N VAL A 157 25.75 -37.44 -44.79
CA VAL A 157 24.97 -38.16 -45.81
C VAL A 157 25.70 -38.12 -47.17
N PRO A 158 26.05 -39.29 -47.75
CA PRO A 158 26.60 -39.33 -49.10
C PRO A 158 25.66 -38.70 -50.13
N GLU A 159 26.19 -37.91 -51.06
CA GLU A 159 25.42 -37.12 -52.04
C GLU A 159 24.35 -37.94 -52.79
N HIS A 160 24.68 -39.19 -53.15
CA HIS A 160 23.77 -40.08 -53.87
C HIS A 160 22.60 -40.64 -53.04
N LEU A 161 22.61 -40.46 -51.71
CA LEU A 161 21.56 -40.87 -50.79
C LEU A 161 20.69 -39.71 -50.29
N ARG A 162 21.09 -38.45 -50.50
CA ARG A 162 20.36 -37.26 -50.00
C ARG A 162 18.89 -37.26 -50.43
N ASN A 163 18.62 -37.52 -51.70
CA ASN A 163 17.24 -37.57 -52.24
C ASN A 163 16.40 -38.76 -51.78
N TYR A 164 16.94 -39.66 -50.95
CA TYR A 164 16.26 -40.83 -50.39
C TYR A 164 16.02 -40.70 -48.88
N ILE A 165 16.45 -39.60 -48.26
CA ILE A 165 16.17 -39.32 -46.84
C ILE A 165 14.77 -38.72 -46.72
N ASP A 166 14.06 -39.18 -45.71
CA ASP A 166 12.78 -38.61 -45.27
C ASP A 166 13.06 -37.49 -44.27
N TYR A 167 13.31 -36.29 -44.79
CA TYR A 167 13.68 -35.12 -43.97
C TYR A 167 12.52 -34.66 -43.09
N GLU A 168 11.28 -34.69 -43.60
CA GLU A 168 10.08 -34.38 -42.83
C GLU A 168 9.95 -35.28 -41.58
N ALA A 169 10.13 -36.60 -41.72
CA ALA A 169 10.09 -37.50 -40.57
C ALA A 169 11.20 -37.21 -39.57
N TYR A 170 12.41 -36.89 -40.04
CA TYR A 170 13.54 -36.55 -39.17
C TYR A 170 13.33 -35.23 -38.43
N GLY A 171 12.88 -34.18 -39.11
CA GLY A 171 12.59 -32.88 -38.49
C GLY A 171 11.47 -32.97 -37.47
N ARG A 172 10.44 -33.81 -37.69
CA ARG A 172 9.42 -34.09 -36.68
C ARG A 172 9.99 -34.70 -35.41
N ASP A 173 10.94 -35.62 -35.54
CA ASP A 173 11.57 -36.25 -34.39
C ASP A 173 12.47 -35.24 -33.63
N ILE A 174 13.17 -34.34 -34.35
CA ILE A 174 13.94 -33.22 -33.75
C ILE A 174 13.02 -32.28 -32.98
N ALA A 175 11.93 -31.82 -33.59
CA ALA A 175 10.98 -30.91 -32.95
C ALA A 175 10.41 -31.48 -31.65
N LEU A 176 10.13 -32.80 -31.63
CA LEU A 176 9.71 -33.51 -30.43
C LEU A 176 10.81 -33.61 -29.37
N GLU A 177 12.06 -33.83 -29.74
CA GLU A 177 13.18 -33.94 -28.81
C GLU A 177 13.51 -32.61 -28.14
N GLU A 178 13.45 -31.52 -28.89
CA GLU A 178 13.77 -30.17 -28.43
C GLU A 178 12.57 -29.40 -27.89
N SER A 179 11.38 -30.02 -27.88
CA SER A 179 10.10 -29.35 -27.55
C SER A 179 9.88 -28.08 -28.38
N GLY A 180 10.35 -28.06 -29.62
CA GLY A 180 10.24 -26.93 -30.52
C GLY A 180 8.87 -26.82 -31.19
N GLN A 181 8.54 -25.60 -31.60
CA GLN A 181 7.24 -25.23 -32.17
C GLN A 181 7.42 -24.36 -33.41
N PHE A 182 6.47 -24.45 -34.34
CA PHE A 182 6.42 -23.57 -35.51
C PHE A 182 5.49 -22.40 -35.22
N THR A 183 5.99 -21.20 -35.48
CA THR A 183 5.27 -19.92 -35.38
C THR A 183 5.26 -19.22 -36.74
N ASP A 184 4.49 -18.14 -36.87
CA ASP A 184 4.53 -17.28 -38.06
C ASP A 184 5.91 -16.63 -38.28
N LEU A 185 6.76 -16.61 -37.23
CA LEU A 185 8.14 -16.12 -37.26
C LEU A 185 9.19 -17.22 -37.52
N GLY A 186 8.81 -18.48 -37.67
CA GLY A 186 9.71 -19.60 -37.97
C GLY A 186 9.68 -20.70 -36.91
N TYR A 187 10.75 -21.49 -36.83
CA TYR A 187 10.86 -22.55 -35.83
C TYR A 187 11.50 -22.01 -34.55
N VAL A 188 10.85 -22.22 -33.41
CA VAL A 188 11.28 -21.78 -32.09
C VAL A 188 11.59 -22.99 -31.24
N ARG A 189 12.71 -22.97 -30.52
CA ARG A 189 13.01 -24.01 -29.52
C ARG A 189 13.48 -23.40 -28.21
N ASP A 190 13.21 -24.14 -27.14
CA ASP A 190 13.76 -23.90 -25.81
C ASP A 190 15.29 -24.18 -25.83
N THR A 191 16.08 -23.28 -25.28
CA THR A 191 17.54 -23.45 -25.17
C THR A 191 17.94 -24.33 -23.98
N GLY A 192 17.01 -24.62 -23.08
CA GLY A 192 17.22 -25.28 -21.80
C GLY A 192 17.85 -24.35 -20.75
N ASN A 193 17.94 -23.04 -21.04
CA ASN A 193 18.37 -22.06 -20.07
C ASN A 193 17.34 -21.93 -18.95
N ARG A 194 17.80 -21.42 -17.82
CA ARG A 194 16.93 -21.20 -16.67
C ARG A 194 16.18 -19.89 -16.88
N PHE A 195 14.86 -19.95 -16.92
CA PHE A 195 14.01 -18.77 -16.82
C PHE A 195 14.09 -18.17 -15.41
N ASP A 196 14.47 -16.89 -15.34
CA ASP A 196 14.68 -16.12 -14.12
C ASP A 196 13.54 -15.13 -13.89
N GLU A 197 12.87 -15.25 -12.75
CA GLU A 197 11.87 -14.27 -12.31
C GLU A 197 12.59 -13.06 -11.71
N VAL A 198 12.79 -12.03 -12.54
CA VAL A 198 13.44 -10.76 -12.19
C VAL A 198 12.44 -9.80 -11.55
N TYR A 199 11.18 -9.87 -11.97
CA TYR A 199 10.07 -9.05 -11.48
C TYR A 199 9.00 -9.91 -10.80
N ASP A 200 8.65 -9.55 -9.57
CA ASP A 200 7.79 -10.32 -8.66
C ASP A 200 6.31 -9.90 -8.68
N GLY A 201 5.93 -8.96 -9.55
CA GLY A 201 4.56 -8.42 -9.62
C GLY A 201 4.25 -7.39 -8.54
N HIS A 202 5.24 -6.98 -7.74
CA HIS A 202 5.08 -5.90 -6.77
C HIS A 202 5.55 -4.57 -7.38
N ARG A 203 4.70 -3.53 -7.29
CA ARG A 203 5.03 -2.17 -7.73
C ARG A 203 6.36 -1.67 -7.16
N GLU A 204 6.69 -2.03 -5.92
CA GLU A 204 7.93 -1.63 -5.27
C GLU A 204 9.21 -2.20 -5.90
N SER A 205 9.09 -3.23 -6.71
CA SER A 205 10.20 -3.82 -7.46
C SER A 205 10.41 -3.12 -8.81
N ILE A 206 9.47 -2.28 -9.25
CA ILE A 206 9.60 -1.48 -10.47
C ILE A 206 10.60 -0.34 -10.18
N PRO A 207 11.64 -0.12 -11.02
CA PRO A 207 12.52 1.03 -10.88
C PRO A 207 11.73 2.34 -10.91
N TRP A 208 12.12 3.29 -10.05
CA TRP A 208 11.35 4.51 -9.80
C TRP A 208 11.13 5.33 -11.07
N GLU A 209 12.08 5.32 -12.01
CA GLU A 209 11.98 6.05 -13.27
C GLU A 209 10.83 5.58 -14.18
N TYR A 210 10.31 4.36 -13.95
CA TYR A 210 9.17 3.81 -14.69
C TYR A 210 7.86 3.89 -13.92
N ARG A 211 7.86 4.35 -12.66
CA ARG A 211 6.64 4.55 -11.87
C ARG A 211 5.98 5.87 -12.28
N VAL A 212 4.80 5.77 -12.89
CA VAL A 212 4.05 6.91 -13.42
C VAL A 212 2.89 7.31 -12.53
N THR A 213 2.41 6.41 -11.68
CA THR A 213 1.40 6.67 -10.65
C THR A 213 2.06 7.02 -9.32
N VAL A 214 2.81 8.14 -9.31
CA VAL A 214 3.53 8.62 -8.14
C VAL A 214 2.53 9.04 -7.07
N THR A 215 2.66 8.49 -5.86
CA THR A 215 1.81 8.89 -4.73
C THR A 215 2.17 10.30 -4.25
N GLN A 216 1.29 10.94 -3.48
CA GLN A 216 1.61 12.25 -2.91
C GLN A 216 2.86 12.21 -2.03
N GLU A 217 3.02 11.17 -1.21
CA GLU A 217 4.20 10.96 -0.35
C GLU A 217 5.48 10.75 -1.18
N GLU A 218 5.40 9.97 -2.26
CA GLU A 218 6.53 9.76 -3.18
C GLU A 218 6.89 11.07 -3.91
N GLN A 219 5.89 11.87 -4.30
CA GLN A 219 6.11 13.17 -4.93
C GLN A 219 6.75 14.14 -3.94
N GLU A 220 6.28 14.20 -2.70
CA GLU A 220 6.87 15.04 -1.64
C GLU A 220 8.33 14.65 -1.37
N PHE A 221 8.63 13.35 -1.33
CA PHE A 221 10.00 12.86 -1.19
C PHE A 221 10.89 13.23 -2.38
N LEU A 222 10.39 13.06 -3.62
CA LEU A 222 11.14 13.43 -4.83
C LEU A 222 11.40 14.93 -4.88
N ASP A 223 10.40 15.74 -4.53
CA ASP A 223 10.51 17.19 -4.46
C ASP A 223 11.54 17.61 -3.38
N GLU A 224 11.53 16.96 -2.22
CA GLU A 224 12.52 17.19 -1.15
C GLU A 224 13.94 16.77 -1.57
N SER A 225 14.08 15.62 -2.23
CA SER A 225 15.36 15.15 -2.76
C SER A 225 15.91 16.10 -3.83
N ALA A 226 15.07 16.54 -4.78
CA ALA A 226 15.47 17.48 -5.81
C ALA A 226 15.88 18.84 -5.21
N LYS A 227 15.15 19.33 -4.20
CA LYS A 227 15.52 20.54 -3.45
C LYS A 227 16.86 20.37 -2.74
N SER A 228 17.10 19.22 -2.12
CA SER A 228 18.37 18.89 -1.47
C SER A 228 19.55 18.90 -2.46
N ASP A 229 19.37 18.31 -3.65
CA ASP A 229 20.41 18.30 -4.69
C ASP A 229 20.72 19.71 -5.18
N MET A 230 19.70 20.52 -5.48
CA MET A 230 19.87 21.93 -5.85
C MET A 230 20.55 22.74 -4.75
N ALA A 231 20.16 22.55 -3.49
CA ALA A 231 20.76 23.24 -2.34
C ALA A 231 22.24 22.85 -2.18
N THR A 232 22.57 21.59 -2.42
CA THR A 232 23.95 21.08 -2.35
C THR A 232 24.81 21.74 -3.42
N ASP A 233 24.39 21.71 -4.68
CA ASP A 233 25.14 22.32 -5.78
C ASP A 233 25.35 23.83 -5.54
N LEU A 234 24.28 24.52 -5.14
CA LEU A 234 24.33 25.95 -4.85
C LEU A 234 25.26 26.26 -3.66
N ALA A 235 25.23 25.46 -2.59
CA ALA A 235 26.13 25.63 -1.45
C ALA A 235 27.61 25.47 -1.83
N TYR A 236 27.92 24.54 -2.74
CA TYR A 236 29.27 24.36 -3.26
C TYR A 236 29.73 25.57 -4.06
N ASP A 237 28.92 26.02 -5.02
CA ASP A 237 29.24 27.16 -5.88
C ASP A 237 29.39 28.46 -5.06
N MET A 238 28.53 28.65 -4.06
CA MET A 238 28.57 29.83 -3.18
C MET A 238 29.78 29.85 -2.24
N ASP A 239 30.12 28.73 -1.60
CA ASP A 239 31.32 28.67 -0.75
C ASP A 239 32.58 28.94 -1.58
N GLU A 240 32.67 28.35 -2.77
CA GLU A 240 33.80 28.58 -3.67
C GLU A 240 33.91 30.07 -4.05
N PHE A 241 32.79 30.69 -4.43
CA PHE A 241 32.76 32.11 -4.76
C PHE A 241 33.15 33.01 -3.59
N PHE A 242 32.61 32.76 -2.39
CA PHE A 242 32.91 33.57 -1.21
C PHE A 242 34.39 33.43 -0.80
N ARG A 243 34.99 32.24 -0.86
CA ARG A 243 36.43 32.07 -0.58
C ARG A 243 37.32 32.83 -1.55
N GLN A 244 36.93 32.93 -2.80
CA GLN A 244 37.70 33.63 -3.84
C GLN A 244 37.57 35.16 -3.73
N ASN A 245 36.40 35.66 -3.33
CA ASN A 245 36.06 37.08 -3.40
C ASN A 245 36.00 37.79 -2.04
N ASP A 246 35.97 37.05 -0.93
CA ASP A 246 35.99 37.58 0.43
C ASP A 246 37.10 36.91 1.29
N PRO A 247 38.27 37.57 1.44
CA PRO A 247 39.35 37.07 2.28
C PRO A 247 39.00 36.96 3.77
N GLN A 248 37.99 37.69 4.27
CA GLN A 248 37.54 37.58 5.66
C GLN A 248 36.71 36.31 5.85
N TYR A 249 35.79 36.03 4.92
CA TYR A 249 35.04 34.78 4.91
C TYR A 249 35.96 33.54 4.91
N ALA A 250 36.99 33.53 4.05
CA ALA A 250 37.94 32.42 4.01
C ALA A 250 38.71 32.22 5.33
N ALA A 251 38.90 33.30 6.12
CA ALA A 251 39.55 33.24 7.42
C ALA A 251 38.61 32.80 8.56
N GLU A 252 37.33 33.16 8.47
CA GLU A 252 36.29 32.80 9.45
C GLU A 252 35.79 31.36 9.26
N HIS A 253 35.85 30.84 8.03
CA HIS A 253 35.46 29.47 7.70
C HIS A 253 36.65 28.63 7.19
N PRO A 254 37.59 28.23 8.07
CA PRO A 254 38.78 27.47 7.66
C PRO A 254 38.50 26.03 7.24
N GLU A 255 37.37 25.45 7.64
CA GLU A 255 36.93 24.13 7.18
C GLU A 255 35.91 24.26 6.05
N GLU A 256 36.25 23.73 4.88
CA GLU A 256 35.42 23.82 3.67
C GLU A 256 34.09 23.09 3.81
N HIS A 257 34.10 21.90 4.41
CA HIS A 257 32.87 21.12 4.60
C HIS A 257 31.86 21.84 5.49
N ALA A 258 32.33 22.39 6.62
CA ALA A 258 31.46 23.07 7.59
C ALA A 258 30.80 24.32 7.00
N ALA A 259 31.51 25.08 6.17
CA ALA A 259 30.93 26.24 5.49
C ALA A 259 29.90 25.86 4.42
N LYS A 260 30.17 24.82 3.62
CA LYS A 260 29.20 24.32 2.63
C LYS A 260 27.94 23.81 3.32
N GLU A 261 28.09 23.08 4.42
CA GLU A 261 26.99 22.60 5.25
C GLU A 261 26.18 23.75 5.86
N GLU A 262 26.84 24.82 6.33
CA GLU A 262 26.15 26.02 6.82
C GLU A 262 25.31 26.73 5.73
N ILE A 263 25.85 26.86 4.51
CA ILE A 263 25.11 27.44 3.38
C ILE A 263 23.93 26.52 3.00
N TYR A 264 24.15 25.21 2.93
CA TYR A 264 23.11 24.22 2.65
C TYR A 264 21.96 24.30 3.67
N GLU A 265 22.27 24.33 4.97
CA GLU A 265 21.28 24.45 6.05
C GLU A 265 20.52 25.79 6.01
N ASN A 266 21.17 26.86 5.54
CA ASN A 266 20.49 28.13 5.32
C ASN A 266 19.53 28.06 4.13
N LEU A 267 19.93 27.43 3.03
CA LEU A 267 19.08 27.21 1.86
C LEU A 267 17.86 26.34 2.20
N MET A 268 18.07 25.20 2.86
CA MET A 268 17.00 24.28 3.24
C MET A 268 16.04 24.85 4.29
N ALA A 269 16.54 25.71 5.18
CA ALA A 269 15.70 26.39 6.17
C ALA A 269 15.03 27.67 5.62
N GLY A 270 15.21 28.01 4.33
CA GLY A 270 14.65 29.22 3.73
C GLY A 270 15.25 30.52 4.28
N ARG A 271 16.50 30.51 4.74
CA ARG A 271 17.29 31.68 5.19
C ARG A 271 18.21 32.16 4.07
N ILE A 272 17.61 32.69 3.01
CA ILE A 272 18.28 33.02 1.74
C ILE A 272 18.66 34.50 1.68
N SER A 273 17.95 35.39 2.38
CA SER A 273 18.22 36.85 2.34
C SER A 273 19.66 37.21 2.72
N ALA A 274 20.25 36.54 3.71
CA ALA A 274 21.63 36.78 4.12
C ALA A 274 22.65 36.40 3.01
N LEU A 275 22.32 35.40 2.20
CA LEU A 275 23.13 34.96 1.08
C LEU A 275 23.03 35.95 -0.08
N ASP A 276 21.83 36.45 -0.39
CA ASP A 276 21.60 37.49 -1.39
C ASP A 276 22.28 38.81 -1.05
N GLU A 277 22.15 39.28 0.20
CA GLU A 277 22.79 40.50 0.66
C GLU A 277 24.32 40.41 0.53
N LYS A 278 24.89 39.24 0.84
CA LYS A 278 26.33 39.00 0.73
C LYS A 278 26.79 38.96 -0.72
N LEU A 279 26.05 38.32 -1.62
CA LEU A 279 26.34 38.34 -3.06
C LEU A 279 26.27 39.78 -3.62
N ALA A 280 25.24 40.53 -3.24
CA ALA A 280 25.08 41.93 -3.65
C ALA A 280 26.22 42.82 -3.11
N ALA A 281 26.66 42.61 -1.86
CA ALA A 281 27.79 43.31 -1.26
C ALA A 281 29.12 43.03 -1.98
N LEU A 282 29.27 41.83 -2.54
CA LEU A 282 30.41 41.43 -3.38
C LEU A 282 30.26 41.85 -4.85
N GLY A 283 29.21 42.60 -5.19
CA GLY A 283 29.00 43.20 -6.50
C GLY A 283 28.36 42.27 -7.53
N GLN A 284 27.75 41.16 -7.11
CA GLN A 284 26.90 40.35 -7.97
C GLN A 284 25.57 41.08 -8.24
N SER A 285 25.05 40.90 -9.44
CA SER A 285 23.78 41.41 -9.93
C SER A 285 22.87 40.26 -10.34
N GLN A 286 21.57 40.52 -10.54
CA GLN A 286 20.59 39.49 -10.89
C GLN A 286 20.85 38.80 -12.25
N GLU A 287 21.73 39.38 -13.09
CA GLU A 287 22.17 38.78 -14.37
C GLU A 287 23.35 37.81 -14.21
N ASP A 288 23.96 37.74 -13.02
CA ASP A 288 25.07 36.84 -12.73
C ASP A 288 24.57 35.44 -12.32
N TYR A 289 25.41 34.44 -12.55
CA TYR A 289 25.07 33.02 -12.36
C TYR A 289 24.50 32.71 -10.97
N LEU A 290 25.19 33.08 -9.89
CA LEU A 290 24.79 32.72 -8.52
C LEU A 290 23.43 33.31 -8.10
N PRO A 291 23.16 34.62 -8.26
CA PRO A 291 21.83 35.17 -8.04
C PRO A 291 20.73 34.51 -8.90
N SER A 292 21.04 34.16 -10.14
CA SER A 292 20.08 33.49 -11.02
C SER A 292 19.74 32.06 -10.59
N GLU A 293 20.70 31.31 -10.06
CA GLU A 293 20.47 29.96 -9.50
C GLU A 293 19.72 30.03 -8.17
N ILE A 294 19.98 31.05 -7.34
CA ILE A 294 19.19 31.32 -6.12
C ILE A 294 17.73 31.58 -6.47
N GLU A 295 17.45 32.36 -7.51
CA GLU A 295 16.07 32.67 -7.88
C GLU A 295 15.32 31.42 -8.39
N LYS A 296 15.98 30.56 -9.18
CA LYS A 296 15.43 29.25 -9.54
C LYS A 296 15.17 28.37 -8.31
N PHE A 297 16.07 28.40 -7.33
CA PHE A 297 15.89 27.67 -6.07
C PHE A 297 14.69 28.21 -5.27
N LYS A 298 14.50 29.53 -5.19
CA LYS A 298 13.33 30.15 -4.55
C LYS A 298 12.03 29.76 -5.22
N ASP A 299 12.00 29.76 -6.55
CA ASP A 299 10.84 29.32 -7.33
C ASP A 299 10.51 27.84 -7.06
N ALA A 300 11.53 26.98 -7.01
CA ALA A 300 11.36 25.54 -6.75
C ALA A 300 10.94 25.22 -5.30
N THR A 301 11.33 26.04 -4.33
CA THR A 301 11.04 25.84 -2.90
C THR A 301 9.78 26.57 -2.43
N SER A 302 9.13 27.37 -3.28
CA SER A 302 8.03 28.28 -2.88
C SER A 302 8.43 29.16 -1.69
N TYR A 303 9.63 29.76 -1.78
CA TYR A 303 10.21 30.57 -0.72
C TYR A 303 9.34 31.77 -0.32
N GLU A 304 9.17 31.98 0.98
CA GLU A 304 8.52 33.15 1.57
C GLU A 304 9.52 33.99 2.38
N GLU A 305 9.54 35.31 2.17
CA GLU A 305 10.46 36.27 2.82
C GLU A 305 10.35 36.25 4.36
N CYS A 306 9.26 35.72 4.93
CA CYS A 306 9.11 35.55 6.38
C CYS A 306 9.96 34.41 6.97
N LEU A 307 10.50 33.50 6.16
CA LEU A 307 11.37 32.40 6.60
C LEU A 307 12.81 32.85 6.89
N ASP A 308 13.20 34.06 6.46
CA ASP A 308 14.52 34.64 6.75
C ASP A 308 14.69 35.15 8.18
N VAL A 309 13.60 35.22 8.95
CA VAL A 309 13.64 35.83 10.28
C VAL A 309 14.14 34.80 11.30
N ASP A 310 15.36 35.00 11.81
CA ASP A 310 15.93 34.15 12.86
C ASP A 310 15.03 34.15 14.12
N PRO A 311 14.52 32.97 14.55
CA PRO A 311 13.74 32.85 15.80
C PRO A 311 14.49 33.36 17.04
N GLN A 312 15.83 33.34 17.03
CA GLN A 312 16.65 33.91 18.10
C GLN A 312 16.67 35.44 18.07
N ALA A 313 16.71 36.06 16.89
CA ALA A 313 16.60 37.51 16.75
C ALA A 313 15.24 38.02 17.25
N ILE A 314 14.14 37.28 16.98
CA ILE A 314 12.82 37.58 17.55
C ILE A 314 12.85 37.45 19.08
N ARG A 315 13.50 36.42 19.62
CA ARG A 315 13.65 36.22 21.08
C ARG A 315 14.46 37.34 21.75
N GLU A 316 15.58 37.75 21.15
CA GLU A 316 16.41 38.85 21.69
C GLU A 316 15.67 40.20 21.64
N VAL A 317 14.88 40.44 20.60
CA VAL A 317 14.03 41.64 20.47
C VAL A 317 12.87 41.62 21.50
N ILE A 318 12.32 40.46 21.82
CA ILE A 318 11.33 40.29 22.90
C ILE A 318 11.99 40.48 24.29
N GLU A 319 13.25 40.07 24.46
CA GLU A 319 13.95 40.15 25.76
C GLU A 319 14.56 41.53 26.07
N ASN A 320 14.75 42.42 25.09
CA ASN A 320 15.22 43.80 25.29
C ASN A 320 14.26 44.88 24.71
N PRO A 321 13.22 45.29 25.47
CA PRO A 321 12.15 46.16 25.00
C PRO A 321 12.46 47.65 25.19
N ASP A 322 13.60 48.15 24.70
CA ASP A 322 13.99 49.57 24.90
C ASP A 322 14.35 50.35 23.62
N GLN A 323 13.86 49.92 22.45
CA GLN A 323 13.82 50.76 21.24
C GLN A 323 12.44 50.76 20.56
N SER A 324 11.58 51.62 21.09
CA SER A 324 10.45 52.37 20.50
C SER A 324 9.83 51.99 19.14
N HIS A 325 9.53 50.72 18.84
CA HIS A 325 8.56 50.35 17.79
C HIS A 325 7.65 49.17 18.17
N VAL A 326 7.59 48.83 19.47
CA VAL A 326 6.78 47.71 19.98
C VAL A 326 5.29 47.92 19.73
N ASP A 327 4.77 49.14 19.87
CA ASP A 327 3.34 49.41 19.66
C ASP A 327 2.91 49.33 18.18
N GLU A 328 3.81 49.64 17.24
CA GLU A 328 3.54 49.52 15.80
C GLU A 328 3.68 48.08 15.31
N MET A 329 4.68 47.33 15.80
CA MET A 329 4.83 45.91 15.50
C MET A 329 3.74 45.05 16.14
N LEU A 330 3.26 45.41 17.34
CA LEU A 330 2.13 44.73 17.98
C LEU A 330 0.83 45.01 17.21
N ALA A 331 0.63 46.24 16.72
CA ALA A 331 -0.51 46.57 15.87
C ALA A 331 -0.47 45.86 14.51
N PHE A 332 0.72 45.71 13.91
CA PHE A 332 0.92 44.98 12.66
C PHE A 332 0.72 43.47 12.86
N ALA A 333 1.26 42.89 13.94
CA ALA A 333 1.07 41.48 14.29
C ALA A 333 -0.38 41.18 14.69
N GLU A 334 -1.07 42.09 15.38
CA GLU A 334 -2.51 41.95 15.68
C GLU A 334 -3.40 42.13 14.45
N GLN A 335 -2.93 42.85 13.43
CA GLN A 335 -3.64 43.01 12.15
C GLN A 335 -3.37 41.81 11.23
N ALA A 336 -2.12 41.34 11.14
CA ALA A 336 -1.74 40.13 10.44
C ALA A 336 -2.39 38.89 11.08
N ASN A 337 -2.45 38.79 12.42
CA ASN A 337 -3.22 37.74 13.08
C ASN A 337 -4.73 37.91 12.85
N ARG A 338 -5.27 39.13 12.71
CA ARG A 338 -6.70 39.30 12.38
C ARG A 338 -7.02 38.93 10.95
N GLU A 339 -6.11 39.19 10.02
CA GLU A 339 -6.23 38.87 8.60
C GLU A 339 -5.99 37.37 8.38
N TYR A 340 -4.98 36.78 9.02
CA TYR A 340 -4.72 35.34 9.09
C TYR A 340 -5.82 34.58 9.83
N GLU A 341 -6.32 35.07 10.98
CA GLU A 341 -7.48 34.46 11.65
C GLU A 341 -8.78 34.68 10.86
N ALA A 342 -8.93 35.74 10.06
CA ALA A 342 -10.09 35.90 9.19
C ALA A 342 -10.03 35.00 7.94
N GLU A 343 -8.83 34.70 7.43
CA GLU A 343 -8.59 33.76 6.33
C GLU A 343 -8.65 32.29 6.80
N LEU A 344 -8.15 31.99 8.01
CA LEU A 344 -8.15 30.66 8.61
C LEU A 344 -9.48 30.31 9.32
N TYR A 345 -10.16 31.28 9.94
CA TYR A 345 -11.46 31.10 10.63
C TYR A 345 -12.65 31.64 9.83
N GLY A 346 -12.69 31.31 8.54
CA GLY A 346 -13.96 31.06 7.85
C GLY A 346 -14.63 29.75 8.28
N GLN A 347 -13.97 28.92 9.10
CA GLN A 347 -14.48 27.64 9.58
C GLN A 347 -14.54 27.58 11.12
N GLN A 348 -15.64 26.97 11.60
CA GLN A 348 -16.04 26.92 13.00
C GLN A 348 -15.00 26.23 13.89
N ALA A 349 -14.83 26.74 15.11
CA ALA A 349 -14.02 26.14 16.17
C ALA A 349 -14.34 24.64 16.38
N ALA A 350 -13.30 23.81 16.47
CA ALA A 350 -13.44 22.38 16.77
C ALA A 350 -14.18 22.16 18.11
N PRO A 351 -15.19 21.27 18.16
CA PRO A 351 -16.00 21.07 19.35
C PRO A 351 -15.21 20.40 20.49
N GLU A 352 -15.40 20.89 21.72
CA GLU A 352 -14.75 20.35 22.94
C GLU A 352 -15.13 18.88 23.25
N LYS A 353 -16.18 18.33 22.60
CA LYS A 353 -16.69 16.97 22.80
C LYS A 353 -17.30 16.39 21.52
N LEU A 354 -17.23 15.06 21.37
CA LEU A 354 -17.86 14.29 20.31
C LEU A 354 -19.16 13.64 20.80
N THR A 355 -20.24 13.85 20.07
CA THR A 355 -21.52 13.15 20.31
C THR A 355 -21.57 11.87 19.48
N VAL A 356 -21.62 10.72 20.14
CA VAL A 356 -21.59 9.39 19.52
C VAL A 356 -22.76 8.54 20.01
N ILE A 357 -23.09 7.46 19.29
CA ILE A 357 -24.02 6.43 19.78
C ILE A 357 -23.19 5.23 20.24
N VAL A 358 -23.40 4.80 21.48
CA VAL A 358 -22.80 3.57 22.02
C VAL A 358 -23.77 2.42 21.83
N VAL A 359 -23.30 1.33 21.23
CA VAL A 359 -24.09 0.11 21.02
C VAL A 359 -23.40 -1.05 21.73
N GLU A 360 -23.96 -1.44 22.87
CA GLU A 360 -23.48 -2.59 23.65
C GLU A 360 -24.21 -3.89 23.23
N PRO A 361 -23.57 -5.07 23.37
CA PRO A 361 -24.23 -6.35 23.15
C PRO A 361 -25.50 -6.47 24.03
N MET A 362 -26.56 -7.03 23.46
CA MET A 362 -27.84 -7.31 24.15
C MET A 362 -28.58 -6.09 24.75
N LYS A 363 -28.14 -4.85 24.47
CA LYS A 363 -28.75 -3.61 24.97
C LYS A 363 -29.23 -2.70 23.84
N GLU A 364 -30.13 -1.78 24.19
CA GLU A 364 -30.53 -0.68 23.32
C GLU A 364 -29.39 0.35 23.17
N PRO A 365 -29.22 0.96 21.98
CA PRO A 365 -28.23 1.99 21.75
C PRO A 365 -28.57 3.27 22.53
N TYR A 366 -27.56 4.00 22.97
CA TYR A 366 -27.74 5.27 23.66
C TYR A 366 -26.70 6.30 23.24
N VAL A 367 -27.08 7.58 23.30
CA VAL A 367 -26.21 8.71 22.95
C VAL A 367 -25.27 9.02 24.11
N LYS A 368 -23.99 9.26 23.81
CA LYS A 368 -22.97 9.64 24.78
C LYS A 368 -22.07 10.74 24.22
N GLU A 369 -21.74 11.71 25.06
CA GLU A 369 -20.67 12.67 24.76
C GLU A 369 -19.34 12.12 25.28
N ILE A 370 -18.35 12.02 24.39
CA ILE A 370 -16.99 11.59 24.72
C ILE A 370 -15.98 12.69 24.37
N ALA A 371 -14.79 12.62 24.97
CA ALA A 371 -13.71 13.52 24.56
C ALA A 371 -13.26 13.20 23.11
N PRO A 372 -12.82 14.20 22.34
CA PRO A 372 -12.21 13.93 21.05
C PRO A 372 -10.89 13.17 21.20
N GLY A 373 -10.57 12.30 20.23
CA GLY A 373 -9.28 11.60 20.14
C GLY A 373 -9.32 10.09 20.36
N LEU A 374 -8.25 9.43 19.90
CA LEU A 374 -8.11 7.97 19.83
C LEU A 374 -8.32 7.27 21.18
N HIS A 375 -7.71 7.79 22.24
CA HIS A 375 -7.76 7.17 23.57
C HIS A 375 -9.18 7.13 24.17
N ALA A 376 -10.03 8.10 23.83
CA ALA A 376 -11.42 8.11 24.29
C ALA A 376 -12.24 7.02 23.58
N LEU A 377 -11.99 6.81 22.29
CA LEU A 377 -12.64 5.77 21.49
C LEU A 377 -12.20 4.37 21.95
N GLN A 378 -10.89 4.14 22.12
CA GLN A 378 -10.33 2.88 22.61
C GLN A 378 -10.88 2.50 23.99
N ALA A 379 -11.07 3.48 24.88
CA ALA A 379 -11.62 3.25 26.21
C ALA A 379 -13.09 2.77 26.19
N GLU A 380 -13.88 3.18 25.19
CA GLU A 380 -15.29 2.78 25.06
C GLU A 380 -15.46 1.42 24.37
N VAL A 381 -14.68 1.12 23.33
CA VAL A 381 -14.76 -0.18 22.62
C VAL A 381 -13.95 -1.28 23.31
N GLY A 382 -13.06 -0.91 24.23
CA GLY A 382 -12.33 -1.84 25.10
C GLY A 382 -11.09 -2.48 24.47
N GLY A 383 -10.32 -1.73 23.68
CA GLY A 383 -9.12 -2.24 23.01
C GLY A 383 -8.65 -1.32 21.89
N ASP A 384 -7.76 -1.83 21.04
CA ASP A 384 -7.39 -1.15 19.80
C ASP A 384 -8.59 -1.07 18.86
N ILE A 385 -8.67 0.04 18.13
CA ILE A 385 -9.85 0.34 17.33
C ILE A 385 -9.62 0.01 15.85
N ALA A 386 -10.68 -0.48 15.22
CA ALA A 386 -10.81 -0.55 13.77
C ALA A 386 -12.06 0.24 13.36
N ALA A 387 -12.03 0.86 12.18
CA ALA A 387 -13.18 1.56 11.63
C ALA A 387 -13.79 0.75 10.48
N SER A 388 -15.12 0.65 10.46
CA SER A 388 -15.89 0.03 9.38
C SER A 388 -16.90 1.05 8.85
N TYR A 389 -17.09 1.08 7.53
CA TYR A 389 -17.96 2.04 6.85
C TYR A 389 -19.06 1.30 6.07
N PRO A 390 -19.98 0.61 6.77
CA PRO A 390 -20.99 -0.25 6.13
C PRO A 390 -22.16 0.55 5.51
N PHE A 391 -22.12 1.89 5.55
CA PHE A 391 -23.24 2.74 5.18
C PHE A 391 -22.81 3.82 4.19
N ASN A 392 -23.72 4.21 3.30
CA ASN A 392 -23.52 5.33 2.38
C ASN A 392 -23.72 6.71 3.04
N ASP A 393 -24.19 6.75 4.30
CA ASP A 393 -24.23 7.99 5.07
C ASP A 393 -22.81 8.37 5.55
N PRO A 394 -22.52 9.65 5.88
CA PRO A 394 -21.23 10.07 6.45
C PRO A 394 -21.08 9.63 7.92
N VAL A 395 -21.10 8.32 8.15
CA VAL A 395 -21.10 7.65 9.46
C VAL A 395 -20.14 6.46 9.43
N GLY A 396 -19.28 6.38 10.44
CA GLY A 396 -18.38 5.26 10.67
C GLY A 396 -18.81 4.44 11.88
N LEU A 397 -18.47 3.16 11.88
CA LEU A 397 -18.53 2.28 13.03
C LEU A 397 -17.11 2.08 13.59
N VAL A 398 -16.89 2.50 14.83
CA VAL A 398 -15.63 2.24 15.55
C VAL A 398 -15.81 0.98 16.38
N LEU A 399 -15.00 -0.03 16.10
CA LEU A 399 -15.07 -1.39 16.65
C LEU A 399 -13.79 -1.69 17.44
N ASN A 400 -13.83 -2.75 18.24
CA ASN A 400 -12.62 -3.38 18.78
C ASN A 400 -11.99 -4.30 17.73
N ASP A 401 -10.75 -4.01 17.30
CA ASP A 401 -10.06 -4.74 16.23
C ASP A 401 -9.81 -6.21 16.60
N GLU A 402 -9.50 -6.48 17.87
CA GLU A 402 -9.28 -7.83 18.38
C GLU A 402 -10.56 -8.49 18.92
N GLY A 403 -11.72 -7.83 18.85
CA GLY A 403 -12.94 -8.24 19.57
C GLY A 403 -13.38 -9.68 19.27
N LYS A 404 -13.28 -10.11 18.00
CA LYS A 404 -13.59 -11.49 17.58
C LYS A 404 -12.52 -12.49 18.07
N LEU A 405 -11.26 -12.08 18.09
CA LEU A 405 -10.12 -12.92 18.45
C LEU A 405 -10.07 -13.19 19.96
N ILE A 406 -10.41 -12.20 20.78
CA ILE A 406 -10.47 -12.32 22.24
C ILE A 406 -11.80 -12.88 22.76
N GLY A 407 -12.76 -13.12 21.86
CA GLY A 407 -14.04 -13.77 22.15
C GLY A 407 -15.05 -12.87 22.86
N LEU A 408 -15.14 -11.58 22.49
CA LEU A 408 -16.22 -10.71 22.94
C LEU A 408 -17.58 -11.18 22.40
N ASP A 409 -18.65 -10.84 23.12
CA ASP A 409 -20.02 -11.17 22.71
C ASP A 409 -20.38 -10.51 21.38
N LEU A 410 -20.99 -11.27 20.47
CA LEU A 410 -21.49 -10.76 19.20
C LEU A 410 -22.63 -9.76 19.43
N ASN A 411 -22.63 -8.67 18.67
CA ASN A 411 -23.46 -7.50 18.96
C ASN A 411 -24.52 -7.23 17.87
N ARG A 412 -24.10 -6.90 16.64
CA ARG A 412 -24.99 -6.59 15.50
C ARG A 412 -24.41 -7.15 14.20
N SER A 413 -25.30 -7.62 13.32
CA SER A 413 -24.92 -7.98 11.94
C SER A 413 -24.73 -6.74 11.08
N LEU A 414 -23.70 -6.78 10.23
CA LEU A 414 -23.52 -5.89 9.10
C LEU A 414 -23.98 -6.62 7.84
N ARG A 415 -24.76 -5.93 7.01
CA ARG A 415 -25.43 -6.52 5.85
C ARG A 415 -25.01 -5.78 4.59
N ASP A 416 -24.91 -6.52 3.50
CA ASP A 416 -24.65 -5.97 2.18
C ASP A 416 -25.93 -5.37 1.56
N GLU A 417 -25.82 -4.86 0.33
CA GLU A 417 -26.94 -4.27 -0.42
C GLU A 417 -28.08 -5.27 -0.70
N HIS A 418 -27.78 -6.57 -0.66
CA HIS A 418 -28.75 -7.65 -0.86
C HIS A 418 -29.42 -8.11 0.46
N GLY A 419 -28.99 -7.56 1.60
CA GLY A 419 -29.50 -7.88 2.94
C GLY A 419 -28.85 -9.11 3.58
N GLU A 420 -27.84 -9.69 2.94
CA GLU A 420 -27.09 -10.84 3.44
C GLU A 420 -26.03 -10.39 4.45
N ILE A 421 -25.79 -11.20 5.48
CA ILE A 421 -24.84 -10.87 6.54
C ILE A 421 -23.43 -11.15 6.01
N TYR A 422 -22.64 -10.10 5.80
CA TYR A 422 -21.23 -10.25 5.41
C TYR A 422 -20.30 -10.21 6.63
N ASP A 423 -20.71 -9.53 7.71
CA ASP A 423 -19.93 -9.48 8.95
C ASP A 423 -20.79 -9.35 10.22
N ILE A 424 -20.19 -9.67 11.38
CA ILE A 424 -20.81 -9.49 12.70
C ILE A 424 -19.84 -8.74 13.61
N VAL A 425 -20.31 -7.65 14.21
CA VAL A 425 -19.52 -6.88 15.17
C VAL A 425 -19.44 -7.64 16.50
N ALA A 426 -18.25 -7.75 17.08
CA ALA A 426 -18.01 -8.34 18.40
C ALA A 426 -17.63 -7.27 19.43
N GLY A 427 -18.31 -7.27 20.58
CA GLY A 427 -18.13 -6.27 21.64
C GLY A 427 -18.92 -4.97 21.42
N THR A 428 -18.66 -3.99 22.28
CA THR A 428 -19.26 -2.64 22.18
C THR A 428 -18.66 -1.91 20.97
N PHE A 429 -19.51 -1.27 20.18
CA PHE A 429 -19.07 -0.41 19.09
C PHE A 429 -19.71 0.96 19.18
N LEU A 430 -19.07 1.95 18.54
CA LEU A 430 -19.54 3.32 18.47
C LEU A 430 -19.99 3.67 17.06
N VAL A 431 -21.09 4.38 16.95
CA VAL A 431 -21.48 5.08 15.71
C VAL A 431 -20.97 6.51 15.84
N VAL A 432 -20.15 6.94 14.87
CA VAL A 432 -19.50 8.26 14.85
C VAL A 432 -19.75 8.97 13.52
N GLY A 433 -19.77 10.30 13.52
CA GLY A 433 -19.85 11.06 12.27
C GLY A 433 -18.49 11.06 11.57
N LEU A 434 -18.51 11.19 10.24
CA LEU A 434 -17.28 11.36 9.45
C LEU A 434 -17.05 12.86 9.19
N GLY A 435 -15.91 13.36 9.64
CA GLY A 435 -15.38 14.68 9.29
C GLY A 435 -14.37 14.58 8.14
N THR A 436 -13.70 15.69 7.81
CA THR A 436 -12.74 15.77 6.69
C THR A 436 -11.48 14.95 6.95
N GLU A 437 -10.96 14.94 8.18
CA GLU A 437 -9.71 14.25 8.55
C GLU A 437 -9.80 13.55 9.93
N SER A 438 -10.97 13.57 10.58
CA SER A 438 -11.17 12.94 11.89
C SER A 438 -12.65 12.59 12.13
N PHE A 439 -12.90 11.74 13.14
CA PHE A 439 -14.27 11.46 13.57
C PHE A 439 -14.94 12.70 14.16
N ALA A 440 -16.18 12.96 13.72
CA ALA A 440 -16.99 14.10 14.08
C ALA A 440 -18.20 13.70 14.94
N SER A 441 -18.85 14.70 15.53
CA SER A 441 -20.13 14.50 16.23
C SER A 441 -21.21 14.09 15.25
N LEU A 442 -22.04 13.12 15.63
CA LEU A 442 -23.21 12.75 14.83
C LEU A 442 -24.23 13.90 14.82
N PRO A 443 -24.75 14.28 13.63
CA PRO A 443 -25.85 15.23 13.56
C PRO A 443 -27.17 14.60 14.08
N PRO A 444 -28.13 15.41 14.56
CA PRO A 444 -29.32 14.89 15.26
C PRO A 444 -30.20 13.93 14.44
N ASP A 445 -30.24 14.09 13.13
CA ASP A 445 -30.94 13.23 12.17
C ASP A 445 -30.30 11.84 12.09
N MET A 446 -28.96 11.77 12.04
CA MET A 446 -28.22 10.51 12.06
C MET A 446 -28.33 9.81 13.42
N ILE A 447 -28.30 10.56 14.52
CA ILE A 447 -28.55 10.01 15.86
C ILE A 447 -29.90 9.29 15.89
N GLN A 448 -30.95 9.93 15.37
CA GLN A 448 -32.29 9.33 15.34
C GLN A 448 -32.35 8.08 14.46
N LYS A 449 -31.76 8.14 13.26
CA LYS A 449 -31.72 7.01 12.30
C LYS A 449 -31.03 5.78 12.90
N TYR A 450 -29.81 5.95 13.39
CA TYR A 450 -28.98 4.83 13.86
C TYR A 450 -29.40 4.30 15.24
N THR A 451 -30.01 5.15 16.07
CA THR A 451 -30.64 4.69 17.32
C THR A 451 -31.83 3.78 17.01
N GLU A 452 -32.65 4.10 16.00
CA GLU A 452 -33.78 3.23 15.62
C GLU A 452 -33.30 1.97 14.88
N GLN A 453 -32.27 2.07 14.03
CA GLN A 453 -31.69 0.93 13.32
C GLN A 453 -31.11 -0.13 14.26
N PHE A 454 -30.32 0.29 15.26
CA PHE A 454 -29.68 -0.63 16.21
C PHE A 454 -30.51 -0.91 17.46
N LYS A 455 -31.75 -0.42 17.51
CA LYS A 455 -32.64 -0.50 18.68
C LYS A 455 -32.83 -1.91 19.22
N ARG A 456 -33.01 -2.88 18.33
CA ARG A 456 -33.23 -4.27 18.73
C ARG A 456 -31.91 -5.03 18.75
N PRO A 457 -31.55 -5.66 19.88
CA PRO A 457 -30.43 -6.58 19.91
C PRO A 457 -30.62 -7.79 19.04
N GLU A 458 -29.52 -8.45 18.66
CA GLU A 458 -29.52 -9.62 17.79
C GLU A 458 -28.83 -10.80 18.48
N LEU A 459 -29.41 -12.00 18.35
CA LEU A 459 -28.76 -13.26 18.69
C LEU A 459 -28.28 -13.96 17.43
N PHE A 460 -27.10 -14.56 17.49
CA PHE A 460 -26.47 -15.23 16.37
C PHE A 460 -26.41 -16.73 16.59
N ALA A 461 -26.81 -17.51 15.59
CA ALA A 461 -26.73 -18.97 15.61
C ALA A 461 -26.19 -19.49 14.28
N SER A 462 -25.32 -20.51 14.34
CA SER A 462 -24.91 -21.25 13.15
C SER A 462 -25.87 -22.42 12.92
N ILE A 463 -26.63 -22.38 11.84
CA ILE A 463 -27.57 -23.42 11.43
C ILE A 463 -27.14 -23.94 10.06
N ASN A 464 -26.77 -25.22 9.97
CA ASN A 464 -26.30 -25.85 8.73
C ASN A 464 -25.12 -25.14 8.04
N GLY A 465 -24.22 -24.51 8.81
CA GLY A 465 -23.08 -23.76 8.28
C GLY A 465 -23.40 -22.33 7.82
N GLN A 466 -24.66 -21.89 7.92
CA GLN A 466 -25.05 -20.50 7.70
C GLN A 466 -25.27 -19.79 9.03
N ILE A 467 -24.78 -18.56 9.12
CA ILE A 467 -24.99 -17.69 10.28
C ILE A 467 -26.35 -17.01 10.12
N VAL A 468 -27.20 -17.15 11.13
CA VAL A 468 -28.51 -16.49 11.18
C VAL A 468 -28.51 -15.52 12.36
N SER A 469 -28.95 -14.28 12.13
CA SER A 469 -29.23 -13.31 13.19
C SER A 469 -30.73 -13.17 13.44
N VAL A 470 -31.12 -13.18 14.72
CA VAL A 470 -32.51 -13.08 15.16
C VAL A 470 -32.65 -11.88 16.08
N PRO A 471 -33.47 -10.86 15.72
CA PRO A 471 -33.74 -9.73 16.60
C PRO A 471 -34.48 -10.19 17.87
N VAL A 472 -34.01 -9.73 19.02
CA VAL A 472 -34.58 -10.03 20.34
C VAL A 472 -35.08 -8.75 21.02
N GLU A 473 -35.98 -8.90 21.99
CA GLU A 473 -36.29 -7.81 22.91
C GLU A 473 -35.07 -7.56 23.81
N PRO A 474 -34.69 -6.30 24.04
CA PRO A 474 -33.59 -5.98 24.95
C PRO A 474 -33.89 -6.51 26.35
N GLU A 475 -32.85 -6.95 27.06
CA GLU A 475 -33.00 -7.52 28.39
C GLU A 475 -33.74 -6.53 29.31
N ASN A 476 -34.93 -6.93 29.77
CA ASN A 476 -35.64 -6.23 30.83
C ASN A 476 -35.13 -6.79 32.17
N PRO A 477 -34.44 -6.00 33.01
CA PRO A 477 -33.87 -6.49 34.27
C PRO A 477 -34.90 -7.15 35.21
N LEU A 478 -36.18 -6.84 35.04
CA LEU A 478 -37.28 -7.42 35.80
C LEU A 478 -37.59 -8.88 35.40
N ARG A 479 -37.33 -9.28 34.15
CA ARG A 479 -37.62 -10.63 33.64
C ARG A 479 -36.62 -11.68 34.12
N THR A 480 -35.34 -11.28 34.26
CA THR A 480 -34.28 -12.12 34.84
C THR A 480 -34.50 -12.36 36.34
N ALA A 481 -35.12 -11.41 37.03
CA ALA A 481 -35.55 -11.56 38.43
C ALA A 481 -36.81 -12.45 38.57
N GLU A 482 -37.70 -12.50 37.58
CA GLU A 482 -38.85 -13.42 37.55
C GLU A 482 -38.44 -14.86 37.21
N MET A 483 -37.57 -15.08 36.21
CA MET A 483 -37.09 -16.42 35.85
C MET A 483 -36.27 -17.12 36.96
N THR A 484 -35.59 -16.35 37.81
CA THR A 484 -34.90 -16.91 39.00
C THR A 484 -35.85 -17.27 40.14
N LEU A 485 -37.11 -16.83 40.12
CA LEU A 485 -38.13 -17.19 41.10
C LEU A 485 -39.03 -18.36 40.63
N GLU A 486 -39.08 -18.66 39.33
CA GLU A 486 -39.95 -19.71 38.76
C GLU A 486 -39.29 -21.11 38.72
N ASP A 487 -37.95 -21.22 38.76
CA ASP A 487 -37.25 -22.52 38.73
C ASP A 487 -37.43 -23.36 40.02
N ASP A 488 -37.92 -22.78 41.11
CA ASP A 488 -38.15 -23.49 42.39
C ASP A 488 -39.53 -24.17 42.49
N TYR A 489 -40.42 -24.03 41.49
CA TYR A 489 -41.79 -24.59 41.51
C TYR A 489 -41.95 -25.94 40.77
N GLY A 490 -40.85 -26.64 40.44
CA GLY A 490 -40.86 -27.96 39.80
C GLY A 490 -40.72 -29.16 40.75
N MET A 491 -40.52 -28.94 42.05
CA MET A 491 -40.51 -30.03 43.04
C MET A 491 -41.94 -30.45 43.36
N ILE A 492 -42.24 -31.74 43.11
CA ILE A 492 -43.48 -32.52 43.42
C ILE A 492 -44.38 -32.76 42.17
N ASP A 493 -44.15 -33.84 41.42
CA ASP A 493 -44.86 -35.12 41.60
C ASP A 493 -44.21 -36.20 40.71
N GLY A 494 -44.15 -37.43 41.21
CA GLY A 494 -43.35 -38.51 40.62
C GLY A 494 -44.02 -39.19 39.43
N ILE A 495 -43.23 -39.49 38.39
CA ILE A 495 -43.29 -40.74 37.60
C ILE A 495 -41.92 -40.92 36.91
N ILE A 496 -41.29 -42.05 37.19
CA ILE A 496 -40.05 -42.53 36.58
C ILE A 496 -40.38 -43.01 35.16
N ASN A 497 -39.62 -42.58 34.15
CA ASN A 497 -39.48 -43.40 32.94
C ASN A 497 -38.05 -43.34 32.40
N ASN A 498 -37.33 -44.43 32.66
CA ASN A 498 -35.95 -44.69 32.27
C ASN A 498 -35.96 -45.43 30.92
N GLY A 499 -35.21 -44.97 29.92
CA GLY A 499 -35.12 -45.68 28.65
C GLY A 499 -34.18 -45.10 27.59
N ARG A 500 -32.86 -45.31 27.78
CA ARG A 500 -31.77 -45.35 26.77
C ARG A 500 -31.42 -44.06 26.01
N ARG A 501 -30.45 -43.29 26.53
CA ARG A 501 -29.60 -42.38 25.75
C ARG A 501 -28.21 -42.19 26.35
N GLY A 502 -27.64 -43.24 26.96
CA GLY A 502 -26.38 -43.18 27.69
C GLY A 502 -25.15 -43.76 26.97
N GLU A 503 -25.32 -44.65 25.99
CA GLU A 503 -24.18 -45.41 25.44
C GLU A 503 -23.60 -44.82 24.13
N GLU A 504 -24.25 -43.83 23.51
CA GLU A 504 -23.73 -43.16 22.29
C GLU A 504 -22.86 -41.93 22.61
N LEU A 505 -23.02 -41.32 23.80
CA LEU A 505 -22.24 -40.13 24.20
C LEU A 505 -20.80 -40.46 24.63
N GLU A 506 -20.56 -41.63 25.25
CA GLU A 506 -19.21 -42.01 25.67
C GLU A 506 -18.29 -42.45 24.52
N LYS A 507 -18.86 -43.04 23.45
CA LYS A 507 -18.06 -43.39 22.26
C LYS A 507 -17.64 -42.15 21.46
N ALA A 508 -18.52 -41.15 21.33
CA ALA A 508 -18.22 -39.89 20.66
C ALA A 508 -17.14 -39.06 21.39
N GLN A 509 -17.10 -39.10 22.73
CA GLN A 509 -16.09 -38.37 23.51
C GLN A 509 -14.71 -39.04 23.52
N ALA A 510 -14.62 -40.36 23.28
CA ALA A 510 -13.36 -41.08 23.24
C ALA A 510 -12.61 -40.93 21.89
N GLU A 511 -13.32 -40.73 20.78
CA GLU A 511 -12.73 -40.50 19.45
C GLU A 511 -12.26 -39.05 19.26
N ALA A 512 -12.96 -38.05 19.81
CA ALA A 512 -12.57 -36.64 19.71
C ALA A 512 -11.27 -36.29 20.48
N ARG A 513 -10.84 -37.13 21.43
CA ARG A 513 -9.57 -36.93 22.19
C ARG A 513 -8.33 -37.48 21.47
N ARG A 514 -8.45 -38.11 20.30
CA ARG A 514 -7.31 -38.69 19.56
C ARG A 514 -6.77 -37.82 18.42
N THR A 515 -7.38 -36.67 18.09
CA THR A 515 -7.03 -35.90 16.87
C THR A 515 -6.77 -34.40 17.09
N THR A 516 -6.44 -33.95 18.30
CA THR A 516 -5.91 -32.59 18.53
C THR A 516 -4.38 -32.61 18.62
N PRO A 517 -3.64 -31.83 17.81
CA PRO A 517 -2.21 -31.62 18.01
C PRO A 517 -1.97 -30.84 19.30
N GLU A 518 -1.11 -31.34 20.19
CA GLU A 518 -0.70 -30.64 21.40
C GLU A 518 0.08 -29.36 21.04
N LYS A 519 -0.43 -28.19 21.46
CA LYS A 519 0.33 -26.92 21.45
C LYS A 519 1.55 -27.09 22.36
N LYS A 520 2.77 -27.04 21.79
CA LYS A 520 3.98 -26.84 22.59
C LYS A 520 3.98 -25.38 23.11
N PRO A 521 4.20 -25.15 24.41
CA PRO A 521 4.20 -23.80 24.98
C PRO A 521 5.37 -22.98 24.45
N SER A 522 5.15 -21.66 24.32
CA SER A 522 6.14 -20.73 23.77
C SER A 522 7.32 -20.51 24.73
N ILE A 523 8.48 -20.11 24.19
CA ILE A 523 9.71 -19.87 24.98
C ILE A 523 9.49 -18.81 26.08
N ARG A 524 8.59 -17.85 25.84
CA ARG A 524 8.18 -16.81 26.79
C ARG A 524 7.44 -17.38 28.00
N GLU A 525 6.50 -18.30 27.75
CA GLU A 525 5.75 -19.04 28.78
C GLU A 525 6.69 -19.88 29.66
N ARG A 526 7.69 -20.53 29.05
CA ARG A 526 8.71 -21.31 29.76
C ARG A 526 9.64 -20.45 30.62
N LEU A 527 9.88 -19.19 30.24
CA LEU A 527 10.68 -18.24 31.02
C LEU A 527 9.91 -17.62 32.19
N GLU A 528 8.60 -17.40 32.02
CA GLU A 528 7.72 -16.90 33.07
C GLU A 528 7.45 -17.95 34.15
N ASP A 529 7.28 -19.21 33.76
CA ASP A 529 7.14 -20.32 34.70
C ASP A 529 8.44 -20.60 35.45
N ALA A 530 9.61 -20.53 34.79
CA ALA A 530 10.91 -20.65 35.46
C ALA A 530 11.17 -19.49 36.45
N LYS A 531 10.69 -18.27 36.17
CA LYS A 531 10.74 -17.14 37.11
C LYS A 531 9.79 -17.34 38.30
N ARG A 532 8.59 -17.91 38.09
CA ARG A 532 7.64 -18.24 39.16
C ARG A 532 8.14 -19.40 40.05
N GLU A 533 8.81 -20.39 39.47
CA GLU A 533 9.39 -21.51 40.22
C GLU A 533 10.63 -21.10 41.04
N CYS A 534 11.40 -20.12 40.58
CA CYS A 534 12.57 -19.61 41.30
C CYS A 534 12.20 -18.67 42.47
N GLY A 535 11.02 -18.02 42.41
CA GLY A 535 10.53 -17.08 43.44
C GLY A 535 9.84 -17.73 44.65
N SER A 536 9.56 -19.04 44.62
CA SER A 536 8.71 -19.71 45.62
C SER A 536 9.42 -20.75 46.51
N ARG A 537 10.73 -20.94 46.37
CA ARG A 537 11.50 -21.79 47.30
C ARG A 537 12.00 -21.00 48.50
N LYS A 538 11.23 -21.05 49.59
CA LYS A 538 11.70 -20.75 50.96
C LYS A 538 12.74 -21.80 51.39
N ASP A 539 13.77 -21.31 52.07
CA ASP A 539 14.90 -22.06 52.63
C ASP A 539 14.49 -23.30 53.47
N PRO A 540 15.14 -24.45 53.25
CA PRO A 540 15.29 -25.46 54.29
C PRO A 540 16.63 -25.30 55.03
N ALA A 541 16.58 -25.55 56.33
CA ALA A 541 17.63 -25.36 57.32
C ALA A 541 18.98 -26.06 57.02
N LYS A 542 20.07 -25.42 57.46
CA LYS A 542 21.39 -26.04 57.77
C LYS A 542 21.36 -26.69 59.17
N PRO A 543 22.36 -27.52 59.58
CA PRO A 543 23.35 -28.31 58.83
C PRO A 543 23.52 -29.77 59.38
N ALA A 544 24.38 -30.59 58.74
CA ALA A 544 25.47 -31.42 59.33
C ALA A 544 25.85 -32.60 58.37
N PRO A 545 26.99 -33.30 58.54
CA PRO A 545 28.13 -33.13 57.65
C PRO A 545 28.51 -34.37 56.83
N GLN A 546 29.28 -34.08 55.78
CA GLN A 546 30.11 -34.91 54.91
C GLN A 546 30.41 -36.36 55.36
N LYS A 547 30.13 -37.31 54.45
CA LYS A 547 30.93 -38.54 54.30
C LYS A 547 31.43 -38.65 52.85
N LYS A 548 32.74 -38.88 52.71
CA LYS A 548 33.47 -39.14 51.47
C LYS A 548 32.94 -40.39 50.74
N PRO A 549 33.11 -40.48 49.41
CA PRO A 549 32.68 -41.64 48.63
C PRO A 549 33.63 -42.83 48.81
N PRO A 550 33.14 -44.08 48.65
CA PRO A 550 34.01 -45.20 48.32
C PRO A 550 34.30 -45.22 46.81
N GLU A 551 35.54 -45.59 46.53
CA GLU A 551 36.13 -45.87 45.22
C GLU A 551 35.55 -47.10 44.52
N LEU A 552 35.75 -47.09 43.19
CA LEU A 552 36.02 -48.21 42.28
C LEU A 552 35.00 -49.35 42.11
N GLY A 553 34.75 -49.68 40.84
CA GLY A 553 34.10 -50.91 40.42
C GLY A 553 33.96 -50.97 38.91
N ASP A 554 34.98 -51.55 38.27
CA ASP A 554 35.11 -51.86 36.84
C ASP A 554 33.89 -52.58 36.24
N LEU A 555 33.55 -52.22 34.99
CA LEU A 555 33.63 -53.09 33.80
C LEU A 555 33.13 -52.38 32.54
#